data_AF-S2RLQ4-F1
#
_entry.id   AF-S2RLQ4-F1
#
_cell.length_a   1.000
_cell.length_b   1.000
_cell.length_c   1.000
_cell.angle_alpha   90.00
_cell.angle_beta   90.00
_cell.angle_gamma   90.00
#
_symmetry.space_group_name_H-M   'P 1'
#
loop_
_entity.id
_entity.type
_entity.pdbx_description
1 polymer ?
#
loop_
_entity_poly.entity_id
_entity_poly.type
_entity_poly.pdbx_seq_one_letter_code
_entity_poly.pdbx_strand_id
1 'polypeptide(L)' 'FEGTVEFHHDDKIFEDAQAFAKAHHLPAAISAVLINVDRIYKLDAGPNAGDLIEG' A
#
# COMPACT_ATOMS: atom_id res chain seq x y z
N PHE A 1 -4.58 -7.96 -3.26
CA PHE A 1 -5.60 -6.89 -3.33
C PHE A 1 -5.45 -6.17 -4.67
N GLU A 2 -6.54 -5.63 -5.17
CA GLU A 2 -6.66 -4.85 -6.41
C GLU A 2 -7.20 -3.46 -6.05
N GLY A 3 -6.77 -2.43 -6.76
CA GLY A 3 -7.33 -1.10 -6.66
C GLY A 3 -6.49 -0.02 -7.33
N THR A 4 -6.72 1.24 -6.96
CA THR A 4 -6.05 2.41 -7.54
C THR A 4 -4.90 2.93 -6.67
N VAL A 5 -4.05 3.79 -7.25
CA VAL A 5 -2.90 4.35 -6.54
C VAL A 5 -2.87 5.87 -6.63
N GLU A 6 -2.40 6.50 -5.56
CA GLU A 6 -2.16 7.93 -5.44
C GLU A 6 -0.71 8.17 -5.03
N PHE A 7 -0.09 9.19 -5.60
CA PHE A 7 1.29 9.56 -5.30
C PHE A 7 1.34 10.89 -4.56
N HIS A 8 1.94 10.86 -3.38
CA HIS A 8 2.07 12.00 -2.49
C HIS A 8 3.55 12.42 -2.40
N HIS A 9 3.81 13.72 -2.55
CA HIS A 9 5.17 14.25 -2.65
C HIS A 9 5.46 15.41 -1.69
N ASP A 10 4.43 16.05 -1.15
CA ASP A 10 4.53 17.32 -0.43
C ASP A 10 3.38 17.53 0.57
N ASP A 11 2.83 16.42 1.09
CA ASP A 11 1.78 16.46 2.10
C ASP A 11 2.12 15.64 3.33
N LYS A 12 1.15 15.57 4.25
CA LYS A 12 1.30 14.87 5.53
C LYS A 12 1.63 13.38 5.36
N ILE A 13 1.14 12.74 4.29
CA ILE A 13 1.40 11.31 4.02
C ILE A 13 2.88 11.14 3.64
N PHE A 14 3.40 12.04 2.83
CA PHE A 14 4.83 12.04 2.50
C PHE A 14 5.71 12.36 3.72
N GLU A 15 5.33 13.32 4.55
CA GLU A 15 6.03 13.63 5.81
C GLU A 15 6.10 12.40 6.74
N ASP A 16 5.00 11.66 6.86
CA ASP A 16 4.94 10.44 7.67
C ASP A 16 5.85 9.34 7.09
N ALA A 17 5.91 9.20 5.76
CA ALA A 17 6.83 8.28 5.10
C ALA A 17 8.30 8.65 5.35
N GLN A 18 8.65 9.95 5.35
CA GLN A 18 9.99 10.41 5.72
C GLN A 18 10.32 10.06 7.17
N ALA A 19 9.37 10.29 8.09
CA ALA A 19 9.55 9.99 9.51
C ALA A 19 9.75 8.50 9.75
N PHE A 20 8.95 7.65 9.09
CA PHE A 20 9.11 6.21 9.11
C PHE A 20 10.49 5.78 8.58
N ALA A 21 10.89 6.28 7.40
CA ALA A 21 12.20 5.96 6.82
C ALA A 21 13.34 6.29 7.79
N LYS A 22 13.30 7.48 8.41
CA LYS A 22 14.29 7.90 9.41
C LYS A 22 14.30 6.98 10.64
N ALA A 23 13.13 6.65 11.19
CA ALA A 23 13.02 5.81 12.39
C ALA A 23 13.56 4.38 12.17
N HIS A 24 13.45 3.88 10.95
CA HIS A 24 13.90 2.54 10.56
C HIS A 24 15.28 2.53 9.89
N HIS A 25 16.00 3.66 9.87
CA HIS A 25 17.31 3.82 9.23
C HIS A 25 17.31 3.43 7.74
N LEU A 26 16.19 3.70 7.06
CA LEU A 26 16.03 3.53 5.62
C LEU A 26 16.47 4.81 4.88
N PRO A 27 16.81 4.72 3.58
CA PRO A 27 16.96 5.91 2.74
C PRO A 27 15.71 6.80 2.79
N ALA A 28 15.91 8.11 2.63
CA ALA A 28 14.80 9.06 2.58
C ALA A 28 13.80 8.67 1.48
N ALA A 29 12.51 8.74 1.80
CA ALA A 29 11.46 8.48 0.83
C ALA A 29 11.54 9.51 -0.31
N ILE A 30 11.25 9.09 -1.54
CA ILE A 30 11.23 10.00 -2.71
C ILE A 30 9.78 10.37 -3.07
N SER A 31 8.84 9.50 -2.73
CA SER A 31 7.39 9.68 -2.81
C SER A 31 6.74 8.75 -1.79
N ALA A 32 5.53 9.06 -1.35
CA ALA A 32 4.68 8.15 -0.62
C ALA A 32 3.53 7.70 -1.54
N VAL A 33 3.41 6.38 -1.73
CA VAL A 33 2.37 5.80 -2.59
C VAL A 33 1.27 5.25 -1.70
N LEU A 34 0.07 5.79 -1.86
CA LEU A 34 -1.15 5.28 -1.24
C LEU A 34 -1.85 4.33 -2.22
N ILE A 35 -2.26 3.17 -1.74
CA ILE A 35 -3.05 2.21 -2.52
C ILE A 35 -4.46 2.21 -1.96
N ASN A 36 -5.43 2.66 -2.75
CA ASN A 36 -6.84 2.52 -2.43
C ASN A 36 -7.25 1.09 -2.78
N VAL A 37 -7.61 0.30 -1.77
CA VAL A 37 -7.99 -1.11 -1.96
C VAL A 37 -9.46 -1.18 -2.32
N ASP A 38 -9.75 -1.66 -3.53
CA ASP A 38 -11.12 -1.86 -4.00
C ASP A 38 -11.57 -3.32 -3.81
N ARG A 39 -10.64 -4.29 -3.97
CA ARG A 39 -10.97 -5.72 -3.86
C ARG A 39 -9.86 -6.54 -3.22
N ILE A 40 -10.24 -7.55 -2.47
CA ILE A 40 -9.34 -8.52 -1.84
C ILE A 40 -9.74 -9.93 -2.30
N TYR A 41 -8.78 -10.66 -2.88
CA TYR A 41 -8.99 -12.04 -3.32
C TYR A 41 -8.12 -13.00 -2.52
N LYS A 42 -8.59 -14.24 -2.35
CA LYS A 42 -7.86 -15.31 -1.69
C LYS A 42 -6.80 -15.90 -2.63
N LEU A 43 -5.56 -16.00 -2.13
CA LEU A 43 -4.43 -16.58 -2.89
C LEU A 43 -4.00 -17.96 -2.36
N ASP A 44 -4.59 -18.45 -1.27
CA ASP A 44 -4.30 -19.79 -0.77
C ASP A 44 -4.62 -20.83 -1.85
N ALA A 45 -3.61 -21.60 -2.23
CA ALA A 45 -3.77 -22.66 -3.22
C ALA A 45 -4.81 -23.69 -2.73
N GLY A 46 -5.80 -23.98 -3.58
CA GLY A 46 -6.90 -24.88 -3.25
C GLY A 46 -8.18 -24.52 -4.01
N PRO A 47 -9.32 -25.14 -3.67
CA PRO A 47 -10.58 -24.95 -4.40
C PRO A 47 -11.11 -23.51 -4.40
N ASN A 48 -10.66 -22.70 -3.44
CA ASN A 48 -11.13 -21.33 -3.19
C ASN A 48 -10.09 -20.27 -3.62
N ALA A 49 -9.05 -20.68 -4.37
CA ALA A 49 -8.07 -19.74 -4.91
C ALA A 49 -8.77 -18.82 -5.94
N GLY A 50 -8.64 -17.51 -5.75
CA GLY A 50 -9.31 -16.51 -6.56
C GLY A 50 -10.67 -16.03 -6.02
N ASP A 51 -11.17 -16.61 -4.92
CA ASP A 51 -12.42 -16.16 -4.30
C ASP A 51 -12.30 -14.71 -3.79
N LEU A 52 -13.33 -13.90 -4.03
CA LEU A 52 -13.44 -12.56 -3.47
C LEU A 52 -13.75 -12.65 -1.96
N ILE A 53 -12.91 -12.00 -1.17
CA ILE A 53 -13.06 -11.88 0.28
C ILE A 53 -13.86 -10.61 0.62
N GLU A 54 -13.51 -9.50 -0.03
CA GLU A 54 -14.07 -8.17 0.25
C GLU A 54 -13.95 -7.29 -1.01
N GLY A 55 -14.98 -6.49 -1.33
CA GLY A 55 -14.97 -5.52 -2.42
C GLY A 55 -16.34 -4.94 -2.77
#